data_AF-A0A6J6ZYE2-F1
#
_entry.id   AF-A0A6J6ZYE2-F1
#
_cell.length_a   1.000
_cell.length_b   1.000
_cell.length_c   1.000
_cell.angle_alpha   90.00
_cell.angle_beta   90.00
_cell.angle_gamma   90.00
#
_symmetry.space_group_name_H-M   'P 1'
#
loop_
_entity.id
_entity.type
_entity.pdbx_description
1 polymer ?
#
loop_
_entity_poly.entity_id
_entity_poly.type
_entity_poly.pdbx_seq_one_letter_code
_entity_poly.pdbx_strand_id
1 'polypeptide(L)'
;MRYGENPHQSAAIYSGGPSGIVSAKQLHGKEMSFNNYTDADAAWRAVLDHRDPAVAIMKHANPCGIAVCALGVGIAYQHAHECDPVSAFGGVVAANRIVTVEMATPLSQVFTEVIIAPGYEPEALEILSKKPSIRILQCEVPGINPIEMRPVSGGVLLQNTDLIDASGDSPSQWKQVSGQPVDLQAMRDLEFAWRSVRSVKSNAILLAKDTASVGIGMGQVNRVDSARLAVERAGDRVKGSVAASDAFFPFADGLQILIDAGITAVVQPGGSVRDEEVIAAAQSAGIAMFFTGTRHFSHA
;
A
#
# COMPACT_ATOMS: atom_id res chain seq x y z
N MET A 1 2.13 21.43 17.88
CA MET A 1 0.91 20.72 17.42
C MET A 1 -0.07 20.65 18.56
N ARG A 2 -1.35 20.33 18.33
CA ARG A 2 -2.34 20.25 19.42
C ARG A 2 -1.99 19.18 20.47
N TYR A 3 -1.52 18.02 20.02
CA TYR A 3 -1.00 16.91 20.82
C TYR A 3 -0.22 15.94 19.90
N GLY A 4 0.42 14.92 20.47
CA GLY A 4 1.13 13.85 19.78
C GLY A 4 0.21 12.74 19.29
N GLU A 5 0.62 11.49 19.41
CA GLU A 5 -0.20 10.34 19.01
C GLU A 5 -1.51 10.27 19.83
N ASN A 6 -1.42 10.64 21.11
CA ASN A 6 -2.53 10.66 22.06
C ASN A 6 -2.73 12.05 22.69
N PRO A 7 -3.96 12.42 23.12
CA PRO A 7 -4.26 13.77 23.64
C PRO A 7 -3.43 14.25 24.84
N HIS A 8 -2.87 13.34 25.63
CA HIS A 8 -2.06 13.66 26.81
C HIS A 8 -0.57 13.88 26.49
N GLN A 9 -0.15 13.65 25.24
CA GLN A 9 1.23 13.81 24.79
C GLN A 9 1.40 15.14 24.06
N SER A 10 2.38 15.95 24.42
CA SER A 10 2.74 17.15 23.66
C SER A 10 3.55 16.79 22.41
N ALA A 11 3.41 17.55 21.32
CA ALA A 11 4.18 17.32 20.10
C ALA A 11 4.49 18.58 19.30
N ALA A 12 5.57 18.52 18.54
CA ALA A 12 6.01 19.53 17.59
C ALA A 12 6.43 18.84 16.27
N ILE A 13 6.39 19.60 15.18
CA ILE A 13 6.91 19.18 13.88
C ILE A 13 8.16 20.02 13.58
N TYR A 14 9.19 19.38 13.04
CA TYR A 14 10.45 20.00 12.66
C TYR A 14 10.72 19.73 11.18
N SER A 15 11.30 20.72 10.50
CA SER A 15 11.80 20.58 9.14
C SER A 15 13.33 20.50 9.15
N GLY A 16 13.87 19.73 8.21
CA GLY A 16 15.31 19.53 8.05
C GLY A 16 15.57 18.36 7.10
N GLY A 17 15.87 18.66 5.84
CA GLY A 17 16.07 17.66 4.80
C GLY A 17 15.47 18.06 3.45
N PRO A 18 15.43 17.14 2.47
CA PRO A 18 14.72 17.33 1.21
C PRO A 18 13.23 17.65 1.39
N SER A 19 12.59 18.19 0.35
CA SER A 19 11.14 18.44 0.33
C SER A 19 10.37 17.16 0.70
N GLY A 20 9.23 17.30 1.38
CA GLY A 20 8.39 16.19 1.81
C GLY A 20 7.13 16.71 2.49
N ILE A 21 6.46 15.87 3.28
CA ILE A 21 5.19 16.27 3.88
C ILE A 21 5.29 17.49 4.81
N VAL A 22 6.44 17.67 5.46
CA VAL A 22 6.68 18.81 6.35
C VAL A 22 6.68 20.15 5.59
N SER A 23 7.03 20.13 4.30
CA SER A 23 6.99 21.30 3.41
C SER A 23 5.73 21.37 2.56
N ALA A 24 4.75 20.48 2.77
CA ALA A 24 3.49 20.51 2.03
C ALA A 24 2.70 21.80 2.33
N LYS A 25 2.15 22.41 1.29
CA LYS A 25 1.27 23.58 1.41
C LYS A 25 -0.14 23.10 1.75
N GLN A 26 -0.63 23.48 2.92
CA GLN A 26 -2.04 23.26 3.28
C GLN A 26 -2.92 24.32 2.59
N LEU A 27 -3.77 23.87 1.66
CA LEU A 27 -4.68 24.71 0.88
C LEU A 27 -6.03 24.95 1.58
N HIS A 28 -6.45 24.03 2.44
CA HIS A 28 -7.75 24.08 3.12
C HIS A 28 -7.74 23.24 4.41
N GLY A 29 -8.77 23.41 5.25
CA GLY A 29 -9.06 22.56 6.39
C GLY A 29 -8.48 23.01 7.73
N LYS A 30 -8.68 22.17 8.74
CA LYS A 30 -8.17 22.37 10.11
C LYS A 30 -6.66 22.12 10.17
N GLU A 31 -6.00 22.56 11.25
CA GLU A 31 -4.60 22.21 11.50
C GLU A 31 -4.36 20.68 11.47
N MET A 32 -3.21 20.28 10.93
CA MET A 32 -2.75 18.89 10.91
C MET A 32 -2.41 18.38 12.34
N SER A 33 -2.88 17.17 12.68
CA SER A 33 -2.48 16.45 13.89
C SER A 33 -1.23 15.60 13.68
N PHE A 34 -0.63 15.06 14.75
CA PHE A 34 0.53 14.16 14.68
C PHE A 34 0.24 12.95 13.77
N ASN A 35 -0.89 12.27 14.02
CA ASN A 35 -1.31 11.11 13.22
C ASN A 35 -1.62 11.48 11.77
N ASN A 36 -2.10 12.70 11.51
CA ASN A 36 -2.30 13.16 10.13
C ASN A 36 -0.98 13.22 9.36
N TYR A 37 0.12 13.64 9.98
CA TYR A 37 1.43 13.66 9.31
C TYR A 37 1.96 12.26 9.06
N THR A 38 1.89 11.35 10.05
CA THR A 38 2.38 9.98 9.87
C THR A 38 1.58 9.21 8.82
N ASP A 39 0.26 9.35 8.83
CA ASP A 39 -0.61 8.67 7.86
C ASP A 39 -0.45 9.25 6.44
N ALA A 40 -0.31 10.56 6.32
CA ALA A 40 -0.11 11.20 5.01
C ALA A 40 1.29 10.94 4.45
N ASP A 41 2.33 10.85 5.28
CA ASP A 41 3.67 10.45 4.84
C ASP A 41 3.68 8.98 4.36
N ALA A 42 3.03 8.08 5.09
CA ALA A 42 2.88 6.68 4.69
C ALA A 42 2.08 6.54 3.38
N ALA A 43 0.97 7.28 3.25
CA ALA A 43 0.15 7.28 2.02
C ALA A 43 0.95 7.82 0.83
N TRP A 44 1.70 8.90 1.05
CA TRP A 44 2.54 9.52 0.04
C TRP A 44 3.65 8.57 -0.42
N ARG A 45 4.36 7.92 0.51
CA ARG A 45 5.38 6.92 0.18
C ARG A 45 4.79 5.76 -0.64
N ALA A 46 3.60 5.28 -0.27
CA ALA A 46 2.93 4.18 -0.95
C ALA A 46 2.57 4.51 -2.41
N VAL A 47 2.04 5.69 -2.72
CA VAL A 47 1.77 6.05 -4.13
C VAL A 47 3.03 6.30 -4.95
N LEU A 48 4.15 6.66 -4.30
CA LEU A 48 5.45 6.80 -4.94
C LEU A 48 6.17 5.47 -5.17
N ASP A 49 5.66 4.36 -4.62
CA ASP A 49 6.08 3.01 -5.01
C ASP A 49 5.59 2.64 -6.42
N HIS A 50 4.77 3.47 -7.06
CA HIS A 50 4.21 3.19 -8.39
C HIS A 50 4.56 4.28 -9.40
N ARG A 51 4.89 3.86 -10.64
CA ARG A 51 5.19 4.77 -11.76
C ARG A 51 3.92 5.35 -12.37
N ASP A 52 2.92 4.51 -12.58
CA ASP A 52 1.63 4.86 -13.17
C ASP A 52 0.75 5.67 -12.20
N PRO A 53 -0.35 6.31 -12.66
CA PRO A 53 -1.26 7.03 -11.78
C PRO A 53 -1.79 6.11 -10.67
N ALA A 54 -1.54 6.49 -9.43
CA ALA A 54 -1.78 5.66 -8.26
C ALA A 54 -2.48 6.46 -7.16
N VAL A 55 -3.35 5.76 -6.44
CA VAL A 55 -4.03 6.27 -5.25
C VAL A 55 -3.88 5.27 -4.12
N ALA A 56 -3.54 5.76 -2.93
CA ALA A 56 -3.48 4.98 -1.71
C ALA A 56 -4.34 5.64 -0.63
N ILE A 57 -5.06 4.81 0.12
CA ILE A 57 -5.86 5.24 1.27
C ILE A 57 -5.27 4.56 2.50
N MET A 58 -4.81 5.37 3.44
CA MET A 58 -4.18 4.95 4.70
C MET A 58 -5.06 5.24 5.89
N LYS A 59 -4.92 4.42 6.92
CA LYS A 59 -5.45 4.67 8.25
C LYS A 59 -4.55 4.01 9.28
N HIS A 60 -4.04 4.78 10.24
CA HIS A 60 -3.14 4.28 11.28
C HIS A 60 -1.90 3.57 10.69
N ALA A 61 -1.23 4.25 9.76
CA ALA A 61 -0.02 3.81 9.05
C ALA A 61 -0.15 2.49 8.25
N ASN A 62 -1.38 2.02 8.01
CA ASN A 62 -1.66 0.83 7.20
C ASN A 62 -2.60 1.16 6.03
N PRO A 63 -2.42 0.53 4.86
CA PRO A 63 -3.32 0.70 3.73
C PRO A 63 -4.66 0.04 3.99
N CYS A 64 -5.76 0.77 3.80
CA CYS A 64 -7.07 0.18 3.61
C CYS A 64 -7.37 -0.09 2.13
N GLY A 65 -6.66 0.58 1.21
CA GLY A 65 -6.72 0.26 -0.21
C GLY A 65 -5.68 1.01 -1.03
N ILE A 66 -5.18 0.37 -2.09
CA ILE A 66 -4.23 0.92 -3.05
C ILE A 66 -4.69 0.50 -4.44
N ALA A 67 -4.58 1.39 -5.42
CA ALA A 67 -4.80 1.02 -6.81
C ALA A 67 -3.95 1.87 -7.76
N VAL A 68 -3.68 1.28 -8.91
CA VAL A 68 -3.01 1.91 -10.05
C VAL A 68 -3.95 1.86 -11.25
N CYS A 69 -4.03 2.94 -12.01
CA CYS A 69 -4.81 2.96 -13.25
C CYS A 69 -4.21 3.92 -14.27
N ALA A 70 -3.81 3.39 -15.43
CA ALA A 70 -3.27 4.20 -16.53
C ALA A 70 -4.25 5.27 -17.06
N LEU A 71 -5.55 5.06 -16.87
CA LEU A 71 -6.59 6.00 -17.27
C LEU A 71 -6.69 7.23 -16.35
N GLY A 72 -6.12 7.17 -15.14
CA GLY A 72 -6.02 8.33 -14.25
C GLY A 72 -6.40 8.04 -12.78
N VAL A 73 -6.18 9.05 -11.95
CA VAL A 73 -6.41 8.97 -10.49
C VAL A 73 -7.88 8.91 -10.09
N GLY A 74 -8.81 9.32 -10.96
CA GLY A 74 -10.26 9.20 -10.72
C GLY A 74 -10.69 7.75 -10.56
N ILE A 75 -10.32 6.91 -11.55
CA ILE A 75 -10.61 5.47 -11.52
C ILE A 75 -9.76 4.76 -10.45
N ALA A 76 -8.48 5.11 -10.32
CA ALA A 76 -7.64 4.53 -9.26
C ALA A 76 -8.20 4.79 -7.86
N TYR A 77 -8.75 5.98 -7.58
CA TYR A 77 -9.40 6.26 -6.29
C TYR A 77 -10.61 5.36 -6.04
N GLN A 78 -11.47 5.16 -7.05
CA GLN A 78 -12.66 4.30 -6.91
C GLN A 78 -12.25 2.88 -6.54
N HIS A 79 -11.31 2.29 -7.30
CA HIS A 79 -10.82 0.94 -7.02
C HIS A 79 -10.11 0.83 -5.64
N ALA A 80 -9.31 1.82 -5.26
CA ALA A 80 -8.68 1.84 -3.94
C ALA A 80 -9.72 1.93 -2.80
N HIS A 81 -10.77 2.74 -2.98
CA HIS A 81 -11.86 2.87 -2.00
C HIS A 81 -12.67 1.58 -1.87
N GLU A 82 -12.93 0.89 -2.98
CA GLU A 82 -13.66 -0.38 -3.02
C GLU A 82 -12.97 -1.50 -2.24
N CYS A 83 -11.64 -1.45 -2.06
CA CYS A 83 -10.90 -2.43 -1.27
C CYS A 83 -11.49 -2.62 0.14
N ASP A 84 -11.65 -1.53 0.89
CA ASP A 84 -12.29 -1.52 2.21
C ASP A 84 -12.96 -0.15 2.48
N PRO A 85 -14.20 0.06 2.00
CA PRO A 85 -14.91 1.34 2.15
C PRO A 85 -15.16 1.72 3.61
N VAL A 86 -15.32 0.72 4.49
CA VAL A 86 -15.58 0.92 5.91
C VAL A 86 -14.34 1.49 6.60
N SER A 87 -13.17 0.90 6.35
CA SER A 87 -11.92 1.41 6.91
C SER A 87 -11.50 2.74 6.26
N ALA A 88 -11.81 2.98 4.99
CA ALA A 88 -11.51 4.24 4.30
C ALA A 88 -12.23 5.46 4.92
N PHE A 89 -13.33 5.27 5.65
CA PHE A 89 -13.98 6.34 6.39
C PHE A 89 -13.05 6.90 7.49
N GLY A 90 -12.74 8.19 7.38
CA GLY A 90 -11.76 8.89 8.23
C GLY A 90 -10.31 8.62 7.86
N GLY A 91 -10.07 8.07 6.67
CA GLY A 91 -8.73 7.79 6.16
C GLY A 91 -8.00 9.03 5.64
N VAL A 92 -6.76 8.79 5.25
CA VAL A 92 -5.87 9.74 4.58
C VAL A 92 -5.62 9.24 3.15
N VAL A 93 -5.87 10.11 2.18
CA VAL A 93 -5.77 9.77 0.75
C VAL A 93 -4.53 10.43 0.14
N ALA A 94 -3.75 9.67 -0.60
CA ALA A 94 -2.65 10.18 -1.42
C ALA A 94 -2.88 9.86 -2.90
N ALA A 95 -2.48 10.78 -3.79
CA ALA A 95 -2.44 10.56 -5.23
C ALA A 95 -1.11 11.03 -5.81
N ASN A 96 -0.46 10.22 -6.64
CA ASN A 96 0.83 10.60 -7.26
C ASN A 96 0.68 11.47 -8.53
N ARG A 97 -0.53 11.95 -8.85
CA ARG A 97 -0.85 12.87 -9.96
C ARG A 97 -1.84 13.94 -9.47
N ILE A 98 -2.04 14.96 -10.31
CA ILE A 98 -3.02 16.03 -10.05
C ILE A 98 -4.40 15.42 -9.79
N VAL A 99 -5.03 15.83 -8.69
CA VAL A 99 -6.39 15.40 -8.34
C VAL A 99 -7.38 16.11 -9.25
N THR A 100 -8.16 15.30 -9.98
CA THR A 100 -9.15 15.76 -10.95
C THR A 100 -10.54 15.90 -10.34
N VAL A 101 -11.47 16.55 -11.04
CA VAL A 101 -12.90 16.59 -10.67
C VAL A 101 -13.49 15.17 -10.55
N GLU A 102 -13.07 14.26 -11.44
CA GLU A 102 -13.50 12.86 -11.43
C GLU A 102 -13.10 12.14 -10.14
N MET A 103 -11.91 12.43 -9.59
CA MET A 103 -11.48 11.90 -8.30
C MET A 103 -12.17 12.62 -7.13
N ALA A 104 -12.22 13.96 -7.19
CA ALA A 104 -12.73 14.80 -6.11
C ALA A 104 -14.22 14.57 -5.83
N THR A 105 -15.01 14.28 -6.86
CA THR A 105 -16.46 14.08 -6.75
C THR A 105 -16.82 12.92 -5.82
N PRO A 106 -16.41 11.65 -6.07
CA PRO A 106 -16.69 10.55 -5.15
C PRO A 106 -15.96 10.72 -3.80
N LEU A 107 -14.75 11.29 -3.78
CA LEU A 107 -14.04 11.56 -2.52
C LEU A 107 -14.80 12.55 -1.62
N SER A 108 -15.47 13.54 -2.20
CA SER A 108 -16.33 14.47 -1.48
C SER A 108 -17.57 13.81 -0.87
N GLN A 109 -17.89 12.56 -1.18
CA GLN A 109 -18.97 11.83 -0.53
C GLN A 109 -18.49 11.05 0.71
N VAL A 110 -17.18 10.81 0.83
CA VAL A 110 -16.58 10.05 1.93
C VAL A 110 -16.00 11.00 2.99
N PHE A 111 -16.15 10.68 4.27
CA PHE A 111 -15.44 11.42 5.32
C PHE A 111 -13.95 11.11 5.22
N THR A 112 -13.14 12.12 4.92
CA THR A 112 -11.69 12.01 4.72
C THR A 112 -10.99 13.05 5.58
N GLU A 113 -9.97 12.64 6.34
CA GLU A 113 -9.23 13.53 7.24
C GLU A 113 -8.23 14.41 6.48
N VAL A 114 -7.48 13.80 5.56
CA VAL A 114 -6.41 14.44 4.78
C VAL A 114 -6.42 13.92 3.34
N ILE A 115 -6.15 14.79 2.38
CA ILE A 115 -5.75 14.44 1.02
C ILE A 115 -4.42 15.11 0.67
N ILE A 116 -3.49 14.36 0.07
CA ILE A 116 -2.18 14.85 -0.39
C ILE A 116 -1.94 14.49 -1.86
N ALA A 117 -1.50 15.48 -2.64
CA ALA A 117 -1.29 15.37 -4.07
C ALA A 117 -0.23 16.37 -4.56
N PRO A 118 0.36 16.18 -5.76
CA PRO A 118 1.25 17.18 -6.34
C PRO A 118 0.52 18.45 -6.78
N GLY A 119 -0.79 18.37 -6.99
CA GLY A 119 -1.63 19.48 -7.36
C GLY A 119 -3.10 19.07 -7.46
N TYR A 120 -3.95 20.05 -7.71
CA TYR A 120 -5.39 19.91 -7.83
C TYR A 120 -5.87 20.73 -9.02
N GLU A 121 -6.83 20.22 -9.77
CA GLU A 121 -7.63 21.07 -10.65
C GLU A 121 -8.39 22.11 -9.80
N PRO A 122 -8.58 23.36 -10.28
CA PRO A 122 -9.31 24.39 -9.53
C PRO A 122 -10.69 23.93 -9.06
N GLU A 123 -11.45 23.30 -9.95
CA GLU A 123 -12.79 22.78 -9.69
C GLU A 123 -12.77 21.62 -8.70
N ALA A 124 -11.72 20.77 -8.73
CA ALA A 124 -11.53 19.71 -7.77
C ALA A 124 -11.29 20.28 -6.36
N LEU A 125 -10.45 21.32 -6.24
CA LEU A 125 -10.20 22.01 -4.98
C LEU A 125 -11.48 22.66 -4.43
N GLU A 126 -12.30 23.28 -5.29
CA GLU A 126 -13.59 23.84 -4.89
C GLU A 126 -14.55 22.77 -4.34
N ILE A 127 -14.65 21.62 -5.02
CA ILE A 127 -15.49 20.49 -4.58
C ILE A 127 -15.08 20.02 -3.18
N LEU A 128 -13.77 19.77 -2.98
CA LEU A 128 -13.26 19.25 -1.72
C LEU A 128 -13.35 20.27 -0.58
N SER A 129 -13.16 21.56 -0.89
CA SER A 129 -13.20 22.64 0.11
C SER A 129 -14.60 22.87 0.71
N LYS A 130 -15.66 22.32 0.10
CA LYS A 130 -17.01 22.30 0.70
C LYS A 130 -17.06 21.56 2.04
N LYS A 131 -16.12 20.63 2.28
CA LYS A 131 -15.96 20.00 3.61
C LYS A 131 -15.05 20.86 4.47
N PRO A 132 -15.52 21.49 5.56
CA PRO A 132 -14.71 22.43 6.32
C PRO A 132 -13.55 21.78 7.10
N SER A 133 -13.57 20.47 7.31
CA SER A 133 -12.58 19.78 8.14
C SER A 133 -11.47 19.04 7.38
N ILE A 134 -11.63 18.76 6.08
CA ILE A 134 -10.63 18.00 5.32
C ILE A 134 -9.37 18.86 5.12
N ARG A 135 -8.20 18.31 5.45
CA ARG A 135 -6.92 18.96 5.12
C ARG A 135 -6.56 18.64 3.69
N ILE A 136 -6.44 19.67 2.86
CA ILE A 136 -6.01 19.51 1.46
C ILE A 136 -4.56 19.96 1.37
N LEU A 137 -3.66 19.02 1.10
CA LEU A 137 -2.22 19.25 1.04
C LEU A 137 -1.74 19.18 -0.40
N GLN A 138 -0.99 20.20 -0.81
CA GLN A 138 -0.21 20.19 -2.03
C GLN A 138 1.26 19.98 -1.69
N CYS A 139 1.86 18.91 -2.20
CA CYS A 139 3.27 18.61 -2.00
C CYS A 139 3.90 18.27 -3.35
N GLU A 140 4.91 19.03 -3.77
CA GLU A 140 5.71 18.63 -4.93
C GLU A 140 6.27 17.22 -4.72
N VAL A 141 6.31 16.40 -5.79
CA VAL A 141 6.83 15.03 -5.71
C VAL A 141 8.30 15.08 -5.32
N PRO A 142 8.66 14.67 -4.09
CA PRO A 142 10.02 14.80 -3.63
C PRO A 142 10.87 13.63 -4.13
N GLY A 143 12.19 13.84 -4.18
CA GLY A 143 13.11 12.71 -4.15
C GLY A 143 12.97 12.00 -2.80
N ILE A 144 12.75 10.68 -2.80
CA ILE A 144 12.69 9.89 -1.57
C ILE A 144 14.07 9.94 -0.92
N ASN A 145 14.12 10.26 0.38
CA ASN A 145 15.38 10.28 1.12
C ASN A 145 16.01 8.87 1.06
N PRO A 146 17.26 8.73 0.58
CA PRO A 146 17.90 7.41 0.47
C PRO A 146 18.22 6.77 1.82
N ILE A 147 18.13 7.53 2.92
CA ILE A 147 18.41 7.05 4.28
C ILE A 147 17.14 7.16 5.13
N GLU A 148 16.80 6.06 5.80
CA GLU A 148 15.75 6.00 6.81
C GLU A 148 16.38 5.98 8.21
N MET A 149 15.81 6.77 9.12
CA MET A 149 16.23 6.85 10.51
C MET A 149 15.16 6.27 11.42
N ARG A 150 15.53 5.32 12.28
CA ARG A 150 14.62 4.70 13.25
C ARG A 150 15.15 4.90 14.67
N PRO A 151 14.55 5.79 15.48
CA PRO A 151 14.95 5.97 16.87
C PRO A 151 14.83 4.66 17.67
N VAL A 152 15.80 4.42 18.55
CA VAL A 152 15.80 3.31 19.52
C VAL A 152 16.26 3.84 20.88
N SER A 153 16.00 3.10 21.96
CA SER A 153 16.44 3.53 23.29
C SER A 153 17.96 3.70 23.33
N GLY A 154 18.43 4.92 23.61
CA GLY A 154 19.85 5.27 23.66
C GLY A 154 20.51 5.64 22.32
N GLY A 155 19.79 5.67 21.20
CA GLY A 155 20.38 6.01 19.90
C GLY A 155 19.42 6.00 18.71
N VAL A 156 19.98 5.75 17.52
CA VAL A 156 19.24 5.71 16.25
C VAL A 156 19.81 4.62 15.34
N LEU A 157 18.94 3.87 14.67
CA LEU A 157 19.30 2.99 13.57
C LEU A 157 19.23 3.76 12.25
N LEU A 158 20.18 3.51 11.36
CA LEU A 158 20.22 4.06 10.01
C LEU A 158 20.24 2.91 9.00
N GLN A 159 19.41 2.99 7.99
CA GLN A 159 19.39 2.05 6.88
C GLN A 159 19.16 2.78 5.55
N ASN A 160 19.49 2.11 4.45
CA ASN A 160 19.01 2.55 3.15
C ASN A 160 17.48 2.41 3.11
N THR A 161 16.79 3.42 2.59
CA THR A 161 15.36 3.34 2.35
C THR A 161 15.06 2.24 1.34
N ASP A 162 14.05 1.41 1.60
CA ASP A 162 13.55 0.45 0.62
C ASP A 162 12.83 1.20 -0.51
N LEU A 163 13.47 1.27 -1.68
CA LEU A 163 12.99 1.96 -2.88
C LEU A 163 12.25 1.04 -3.86
N ILE A 164 12.14 -0.26 -3.55
CA ILE A 164 11.62 -1.29 -4.46
C ILE A 164 12.32 -1.26 -5.83
N ASP A 165 13.65 -1.26 -5.78
CA ASP A 165 14.57 -1.21 -6.92
C ASP A 165 15.65 -2.31 -6.89
N ALA A 166 15.50 -3.31 -6.03
CA ALA A 166 16.39 -4.47 -6.02
C ALA A 166 16.20 -5.33 -7.27
N SER A 167 17.15 -6.22 -7.55
CA SER A 167 17.07 -7.07 -8.75
C SER A 167 15.79 -7.92 -8.78
N GLY A 168 15.34 -8.42 -7.64
CA GLY A 168 14.11 -9.21 -7.54
C GLY A 168 12.82 -8.40 -7.65
N ASP A 169 12.87 -7.07 -7.75
CA ASP A 169 11.68 -6.24 -7.86
C ASP A 169 11.16 -6.09 -9.28
N SER A 170 11.98 -6.45 -10.27
CA SER A 170 11.55 -6.53 -11.65
C SER A 170 10.93 -7.91 -11.94
N PRO A 171 9.72 -7.98 -12.50
CA PRO A 171 9.12 -9.25 -12.94
C PRO A 171 9.98 -10.02 -13.94
N SER A 172 10.86 -9.34 -14.68
CA SER A 172 11.80 -9.97 -15.61
C SER A 172 12.85 -10.86 -14.94
N GLN A 173 13.09 -10.67 -13.63
CA GLN A 173 14.04 -11.45 -12.83
C GLN A 173 13.34 -12.54 -12.02
N TRP A 174 12.01 -12.63 -12.07
CA TRP A 174 11.28 -13.61 -11.28
C TRP A 174 11.42 -15.00 -11.86
N LYS A 175 11.53 -15.98 -10.97
CA LYS A 175 11.51 -17.40 -11.33
C LYS A 175 10.12 -17.97 -11.09
N GLN A 176 9.45 -18.39 -12.16
CA GLN A 176 8.24 -19.21 -12.01
C GLN A 176 8.63 -20.62 -11.54
N VAL A 177 8.10 -21.05 -10.39
CA VAL A 177 8.40 -22.35 -9.75
C VAL A 177 7.22 -23.33 -9.76
N SER A 178 6.01 -22.85 -10.08
CA SER A 178 4.79 -23.65 -10.22
C SER A 178 3.83 -23.04 -11.25
N GLY A 179 2.88 -23.86 -11.72
CA GLY A 179 1.76 -23.47 -12.57
C GLY A 179 2.12 -23.22 -14.03
N GLN A 180 1.10 -22.94 -14.84
CA GLN A 180 1.27 -22.53 -16.23
C GLN A 180 1.68 -21.04 -16.31
N PRO A 181 2.30 -20.59 -17.42
CA PRO A 181 2.53 -19.17 -17.65
C PRO A 181 1.22 -18.38 -17.51
N VAL A 182 1.29 -17.24 -16.80
CA VAL A 182 0.14 -16.36 -16.62
C VAL A 182 0.07 -15.33 -17.76
N ASP A 183 -1.11 -14.75 -17.98
CA ASP A 183 -1.28 -13.71 -18.98
C ASP A 183 -0.68 -12.35 -18.54
N LEU A 184 -0.68 -11.39 -19.45
CA LEU A 184 -0.12 -10.05 -19.19
C LEU A 184 -0.85 -9.30 -18.08
N GLN A 185 -2.16 -9.52 -17.89
CA GLN A 185 -2.92 -8.83 -16.86
C GLN A 185 -2.57 -9.41 -15.47
N ALA A 186 -2.50 -10.74 -15.35
CA ALA A 186 -2.05 -11.39 -14.13
C ALA A 186 -0.61 -11.00 -13.75
N MET A 187 0.30 -10.86 -14.73
CA MET A 187 1.64 -10.33 -14.45
C MET A 187 1.62 -8.88 -13.92
N ARG A 188 0.76 -8.02 -14.48
CA ARG A 188 0.58 -6.64 -13.98
C ARG A 188 0.01 -6.62 -12.57
N ASP A 189 -0.98 -7.47 -12.28
CA ASP A 189 -1.57 -7.59 -10.96
C ASP A 189 -0.55 -8.10 -9.94
N LEU A 190 0.31 -9.06 -10.32
CA LEU A 190 1.38 -9.57 -9.46
C LEU A 190 2.45 -8.49 -9.20
N GLU A 191 2.87 -7.74 -10.22
CA GLU A 191 3.81 -6.62 -10.06
C GLU A 191 3.21 -5.53 -9.16
N PHE A 192 1.95 -5.15 -9.41
CA PHE A 192 1.23 -4.22 -8.56
C PHE A 192 1.17 -4.72 -7.10
N ALA A 193 0.83 -6.00 -6.88
CA ALA A 193 0.74 -6.57 -5.55
C ALA A 193 2.10 -6.62 -4.85
N TRP A 194 3.16 -7.01 -5.56
CA TRP A 194 4.53 -7.05 -5.07
C TRP A 194 5.04 -5.69 -4.62
N ARG A 195 4.82 -4.65 -5.45
CA ARG A 195 5.24 -3.29 -5.09
C ARG A 195 4.41 -2.73 -3.93
N SER A 196 3.10 -2.99 -3.95
CA SER A 196 2.18 -2.48 -2.93
C SER A 196 2.42 -3.09 -1.55
N VAL A 197 2.83 -4.37 -1.47
CA VAL A 197 2.98 -5.08 -0.18
C VAL A 197 4.06 -4.47 0.70
N ARG A 198 5.06 -3.75 0.14
CA ARG A 198 6.07 -3.01 0.91
C ARG A 198 5.47 -1.97 1.86
N SER A 199 4.33 -1.40 1.51
CA SER A 199 3.63 -0.39 2.34
C SER A 199 2.80 -1.01 3.49
N VAL A 200 2.59 -2.32 3.47
CA VAL A 200 1.83 -3.06 4.47
C VAL A 200 2.78 -3.51 5.58
N LYS A 201 2.41 -3.31 6.84
CA LYS A 201 3.23 -3.75 7.98
C LYS A 201 3.33 -5.28 8.01
N SER A 202 4.51 -5.80 8.33
CA SER A 202 4.82 -7.24 8.32
C SER A 202 4.20 -7.99 9.52
N ASN A 203 3.86 -9.28 9.37
CA ASN A 203 3.84 -10.04 8.12
C ASN A 203 2.68 -9.58 7.23
N ALA A 204 2.94 -9.43 5.93
CA ALA A 204 1.96 -8.87 5.01
C ALA A 204 1.57 -9.85 3.89
N ILE A 205 0.27 -9.91 3.61
CA ILE A 205 -0.32 -10.54 2.43
C ILE A 205 -1.21 -9.51 1.74
N LEU A 206 -1.02 -9.32 0.44
CA LEU A 206 -1.83 -8.41 -0.37
C LEU A 206 -2.42 -9.17 -1.53
N LEU A 207 -3.76 -9.18 -1.60
CA LEU A 207 -4.54 -9.72 -2.71
C LEU A 207 -4.87 -8.61 -3.69
N ALA A 208 -4.67 -8.86 -4.98
CA ALA A 208 -4.91 -7.86 -6.02
C ALA A 208 -5.64 -8.44 -7.22
N LYS A 209 -6.40 -7.58 -7.89
CA LYS A 209 -7.05 -7.85 -9.17
C LYS A 209 -7.21 -6.54 -9.92
N ASP A 210 -6.97 -6.53 -11.23
CA ASP A 210 -7.10 -5.34 -12.08
C ASP A 210 -6.31 -4.14 -11.53
N THR A 211 -5.07 -4.42 -11.09
CA THR A 211 -4.12 -3.48 -10.46
C THR A 211 -4.71 -2.68 -9.28
N ALA A 212 -5.62 -3.29 -8.54
CA ALA A 212 -6.18 -2.78 -7.30
C ALA A 212 -6.12 -3.83 -6.19
N SER A 213 -5.89 -3.39 -4.95
CA SER A 213 -5.98 -4.27 -3.80
C SER A 213 -7.44 -4.68 -3.58
N VAL A 214 -7.69 -5.98 -3.41
CA VAL A 214 -9.03 -6.49 -3.06
C VAL A 214 -9.09 -6.99 -1.62
N GLY A 215 -7.95 -7.32 -1.01
CA GLY A 215 -7.87 -7.70 0.41
C GLY A 215 -6.43 -7.58 0.94
N ILE A 216 -6.28 -7.12 2.18
CA ILE A 216 -4.97 -6.83 2.78
C ILE A 216 -4.91 -7.42 4.19
N GLY A 217 -4.00 -8.36 4.39
CA GLY A 217 -3.62 -8.91 5.69
C GLY A 217 -2.37 -8.24 6.20
N MET A 218 -2.49 -7.47 7.28
CA MET A 218 -1.47 -6.53 7.75
C MET A 218 -1.06 -6.80 9.21
N GLY A 219 0.23 -6.64 9.49
CA GLY A 219 0.78 -6.49 10.85
C GLY A 219 0.67 -7.72 11.74
N GLN A 220 0.51 -8.92 11.18
CA GLN A 220 0.37 -10.13 12.00
C GLN A 220 1.71 -10.73 12.36
N VAL A 221 1.82 -11.23 13.59
CA VAL A 221 2.99 -11.97 14.07
C VAL A 221 3.16 -13.32 13.35
N ASN A 222 2.08 -13.87 12.80
CA ASN A 222 2.07 -15.11 12.02
C ASN A 222 1.51 -14.86 10.61
N ARG A 223 2.23 -15.31 9.58
CA ARG A 223 1.87 -15.13 8.16
C ARG A 223 0.56 -15.82 7.78
N VAL A 224 0.23 -16.92 8.44
CA VAL A 224 -1.04 -17.63 8.27
C VAL A 224 -2.22 -16.72 8.62
N ASP A 225 -2.09 -15.93 9.68
CA ASP A 225 -3.14 -15.01 10.10
C ASP A 225 -3.26 -13.82 9.14
N SER A 226 -2.14 -13.35 8.56
CA SER A 226 -2.18 -12.37 7.46
C SER A 226 -2.92 -12.94 6.24
N ALA A 227 -2.69 -14.20 5.89
CA ALA A 227 -3.41 -14.84 4.78
C ALA A 227 -4.93 -14.92 5.06
N ARG A 228 -5.33 -15.36 6.26
CA ARG A 228 -6.75 -15.40 6.66
C ARG A 228 -7.38 -14.01 6.61
N LEU A 229 -6.73 -13.01 7.18
CA LEU A 229 -7.21 -11.64 7.23
C LEU A 229 -7.37 -11.04 5.83
N ALA A 230 -6.43 -11.30 4.92
CA ALA A 230 -6.52 -10.85 3.53
C ALA A 230 -7.73 -11.46 2.82
N VAL A 231 -7.93 -12.77 2.94
CA VAL A 231 -9.06 -13.50 2.35
C VAL A 231 -10.39 -13.01 2.92
N GLU A 232 -10.50 -12.89 4.24
CA GLU A 232 -11.73 -12.43 4.91
C GLU A 232 -12.13 -11.03 4.44
N ARG A 233 -11.17 -10.11 4.34
CA ARG A 233 -11.42 -8.73 3.86
C ARG A 233 -11.76 -8.66 2.38
N ALA A 234 -11.22 -9.57 1.57
CA ALA A 234 -11.55 -9.64 0.16
C ALA A 234 -12.99 -10.12 -0.08
N GLY A 235 -13.50 -11.02 0.75
CA GLY A 235 -14.78 -11.68 0.53
C GLY A 235 -14.81 -12.34 -0.85
N ASP A 236 -15.91 -12.23 -1.60
CA ASP A 236 -16.05 -12.86 -2.92
C ASP A 236 -15.03 -12.38 -3.96
N ARG A 237 -14.37 -11.25 -3.75
CA ARG A 237 -13.40 -10.65 -4.68
C ARG A 237 -12.06 -11.39 -4.72
N VAL A 238 -11.79 -12.26 -3.74
CA VAL A 238 -10.58 -13.10 -3.72
C VAL A 238 -10.53 -14.07 -4.90
N LYS A 239 -11.69 -14.50 -5.41
CA LYS A 239 -11.74 -15.50 -6.47
C LYS A 239 -11.17 -14.93 -7.78
N GLY A 240 -10.14 -15.59 -8.28
CA GLY A 240 -9.43 -15.16 -9.47
C GLY A 240 -8.45 -14.00 -9.26
N SER A 241 -8.23 -13.57 -8.01
CA SER A 241 -7.20 -12.58 -7.68
C SER A 241 -5.81 -13.22 -7.66
N VAL A 242 -4.78 -12.38 -7.65
CA VAL A 242 -3.41 -12.80 -7.36
C VAL A 242 -3.03 -12.40 -5.93
N ALA A 243 -1.90 -12.91 -5.43
CA ALA A 243 -1.39 -12.58 -4.10
C ALA A 243 0.10 -12.21 -4.12
N ALA A 244 0.50 -11.30 -3.23
CA ALA A 244 1.89 -11.06 -2.89
C ALA A 244 2.13 -11.27 -1.38
N SER A 245 3.27 -11.85 -1.05
CA SER A 245 3.73 -12.06 0.33
C SER A 245 5.05 -11.35 0.54
N ASP A 246 5.12 -10.42 1.50
CA ASP A 246 6.32 -9.59 1.74
C ASP A 246 7.58 -10.38 2.09
N ALA A 247 7.41 -11.57 2.67
CA ALA A 247 8.45 -12.55 2.90
C ALA A 247 8.00 -13.96 2.49
N PHE A 248 8.92 -14.93 2.59
CA PHE A 248 8.62 -16.29 2.20
C PHE A 248 7.53 -16.93 3.09
N PHE A 249 6.79 -17.90 2.54
CA PHE A 249 5.91 -18.77 3.33
C PHE A 249 6.75 -19.78 4.12
N PRO A 250 6.71 -19.77 5.47
CA PRO A 250 7.52 -20.69 6.28
C PRO A 250 7.00 -22.14 6.21
N PHE A 251 5.69 -22.31 5.96
CA PHE A 251 4.99 -23.59 5.80
C PHE A 251 3.93 -23.43 4.71
N ALA A 252 3.40 -24.54 4.19
CA ALA A 252 2.38 -24.51 3.14
C ALA A 252 1.02 -23.96 3.59
N ASP A 253 0.74 -23.93 4.91
CA ASP A 253 -0.55 -23.51 5.48
C ASP A 253 -0.97 -22.08 5.10
N GLY A 254 -0.03 -21.14 5.12
CA GLY A 254 -0.28 -19.75 4.73
C GLY A 254 -0.66 -19.63 3.25
N LEU A 255 -0.03 -20.42 2.38
CA LEU A 255 -0.39 -20.48 0.97
C LEU A 255 -1.72 -21.21 0.77
N GLN A 256 -1.95 -22.30 1.51
CA GLN A 256 -3.16 -23.12 1.39
C GLN A 256 -4.42 -22.31 1.63
N ILE A 257 -4.41 -21.38 2.60
CA ILE A 257 -5.53 -20.46 2.84
C ILE A 257 -5.88 -19.64 1.58
N LEU A 258 -4.86 -19.17 0.85
CA LEU A 258 -5.06 -18.38 -0.35
C LEU A 258 -5.57 -19.26 -1.51
N ILE A 259 -5.00 -20.46 -1.64
CA ILE A 259 -5.43 -21.48 -2.62
C ILE A 259 -6.90 -21.83 -2.42
N ASP A 260 -7.30 -22.13 -1.18
CA ASP A 260 -8.68 -22.53 -0.85
C ASP A 260 -9.67 -21.40 -1.13
N ALA A 261 -9.22 -20.14 -1.03
CA ALA A 261 -10.00 -18.97 -1.40
C ALA A 261 -10.09 -18.74 -2.93
N GLY A 262 -9.24 -19.40 -3.72
CA GLY A 262 -9.32 -19.37 -5.18
C GLY A 262 -8.47 -18.29 -5.84
N ILE A 263 -7.32 -17.94 -5.26
CA ILE A 263 -6.31 -17.16 -6.00
C ILE A 263 -5.78 -17.96 -7.20
N THR A 264 -5.31 -17.27 -8.23
CA THR A 264 -4.77 -17.91 -9.46
C THR A 264 -3.24 -17.88 -9.52
N ALA A 265 -2.61 -16.92 -8.86
CA ALA A 265 -1.17 -16.78 -8.82
C ALA A 265 -0.68 -16.13 -7.53
N VAL A 266 0.55 -16.43 -7.14
CA VAL A 266 1.22 -15.82 -5.98
C VAL A 266 2.68 -15.47 -6.27
N VAL A 267 3.15 -14.34 -5.75
CA VAL A 267 4.56 -13.94 -5.75
C VAL A 267 5.09 -13.82 -4.32
N GLN A 268 6.28 -14.35 -4.08
CA GLN A 268 6.98 -14.31 -2.79
C GLN A 268 8.50 -14.31 -3.01
N PRO A 269 9.34 -14.04 -1.99
CA PRO A 269 10.79 -14.13 -2.16
C PRO A 269 11.31 -15.54 -2.45
N GLY A 270 10.74 -16.56 -1.80
CA GLY A 270 11.41 -17.86 -1.64
C GLY A 270 12.59 -17.79 -0.67
N GLY A 271 13.37 -18.86 -0.58
CA GLY A 271 14.53 -18.99 0.30
C GLY A 271 14.26 -19.71 1.62
N SER A 272 13.08 -20.33 1.80
CA SER A 272 12.82 -21.19 2.96
C SER A 272 13.49 -22.55 2.76
N VAL A 273 13.96 -23.16 3.86
CA VAL A 273 14.36 -24.58 3.85
C VAL A 273 13.18 -25.51 3.52
N ARG A 274 11.94 -24.98 3.55
CA ARG A 274 10.69 -25.68 3.22
C ARG A 274 10.05 -25.21 1.93
N ASP A 275 10.78 -24.53 1.05
CA ASP A 275 10.21 -24.05 -0.22
C ASP A 275 9.60 -25.20 -1.05
N GLU A 276 10.19 -26.40 -1.03
CA GLU A 276 9.65 -27.57 -1.76
C GLU A 276 8.25 -27.96 -1.29
N GLU A 277 7.95 -27.83 0.01
CA GLU A 277 6.61 -28.10 0.58
C GLU A 277 5.58 -27.11 0.04
N VAL A 278 5.94 -25.82 0.02
CA VAL A 278 5.08 -24.73 -0.45
C VAL A 278 4.87 -24.82 -1.97
N ILE A 279 5.93 -25.13 -2.73
CA ILE A 279 5.87 -25.35 -4.18
C ILE A 279 4.95 -26.54 -4.50
N ALA A 280 5.06 -27.65 -3.76
CA ALA A 280 4.21 -28.81 -3.96
C ALA A 280 2.72 -28.49 -3.74
N ALA A 281 2.39 -27.65 -2.75
CA ALA A 281 1.02 -27.17 -2.54
C ALA A 281 0.53 -26.32 -3.73
N ALA A 282 1.34 -25.37 -4.22
CA ALA A 282 1.02 -24.58 -5.42
C ALA A 282 0.80 -25.47 -6.67
N GLN A 283 1.66 -26.48 -6.86
CA GLN A 283 1.59 -27.41 -7.98
C GLN A 283 0.33 -28.28 -7.92
N SER A 284 0.00 -28.78 -6.73
CA SER A 284 -1.21 -29.60 -6.51
C SER A 284 -2.48 -28.82 -6.80
N ALA A 285 -2.49 -27.52 -6.50
CA ALA A 285 -3.59 -26.61 -6.77
C ALA A 285 -3.61 -26.07 -8.22
N GLY A 286 -2.53 -26.25 -8.98
CA GLY A 286 -2.41 -25.74 -10.35
C GLY A 286 -2.25 -24.22 -10.45
N ILE A 287 -1.88 -23.53 -9.36
CA ILE A 287 -1.68 -22.08 -9.36
C ILE A 287 -0.24 -21.71 -9.77
N ALA A 288 -0.08 -20.53 -10.37
CA ALA A 288 1.24 -20.01 -10.68
C ALA A 288 1.93 -19.48 -9.42
N MET A 289 3.22 -19.81 -9.23
CA MET A 289 4.03 -19.27 -8.13
C MET A 289 5.34 -18.69 -8.66
N PHE A 290 5.68 -17.49 -8.20
CA PHE A 290 6.88 -16.76 -8.58
C PHE A 290 7.76 -16.50 -7.36
N PHE A 291 9.07 -16.76 -7.51
CA PHE A 291 10.11 -16.39 -6.56
C PHE A 291 10.86 -15.15 -7.05
N THR A 292 10.95 -14.14 -6.18
CA THR A 292 11.64 -12.87 -6.47
C THR A 292 13.09 -12.85 -5.98
N GLY A 293 13.40 -13.63 -4.93
CA GLY A 293 14.68 -13.55 -4.21
C GLY A 293 14.89 -12.25 -3.42
N THR A 294 13.88 -11.39 -3.32
CA THR A 294 13.92 -10.09 -2.61
C THR A 294 12.79 -10.05 -1.58
N ARG A 295 13.00 -9.42 -0.42
CA ARG A 295 12.03 -9.34 0.69
C ARG A 295 11.80 -7.89 1.11
N HIS A 296 10.56 -7.52 1.39
CA HIS A 296 10.16 -6.16 1.81
C HIS A 296 9.49 -6.13 3.18
N PHE A 297 10.25 -6.39 4.25
CA PHE A 297 9.71 -6.23 5.60
C PHE A 297 9.52 -4.75 5.97
N SER A 298 8.39 -4.44 6.60
CA SER A 298 8.06 -3.10 7.10
C SER A 298 7.47 -3.16 8.51
N HIS A 299 8.06 -2.43 9.46
CA HIS A 299 7.59 -2.33 10.84
C HIS A 299 7.40 -0.87 11.30
N ALA A 300 7.53 0.06 10.36
CA ALA A 300 7.50 1.49 10.54
C ALA A 300 6.39 2.10 9.69
#